data_AF-A0A1Z7YW33-F1
#
_entry.id   AF-A0A1Z7YW33-F1
#
_cell.length_a   1.000
_cell.length_b   1.000
_cell.length_c   1.000
_cell.angle_alpha   90.00
_cell.angle_beta   90.00
_cell.angle_gamma   90.00
#
_symmetry.space_group_name_H-M   'P 1'
#
loop_
_entity.id
_entity.type
_entity.pdbx_description
1 polymer ?
#
loop_
_entity_poly.entity_id
_entity_poly.type
_entity_poly.pdbx_seq_one_letter_code
_entity_poly.pdbx_strand_id
1 'polypeptide(L)'
;MLLVGGVAAIFNPLIGAGIAAKALLPGVAGLANKYGLRPVGEKMSKLKLEKEIKEAQDRVTSDFEHSSTLRVINPVLQELEFALRTTESEHDPLLDPNLADGSIPEIEHERWRELTEKVICHVYKEAYDNPNLHQKACLGPEDIRWLKTMFEAPNR
;
A
#
# COMPACT_ATOMS: atom_id res chain seq x y z
N MET A 1 3.70 -0.17 -17.00
CA MET A 1 2.77 0.98 -16.90
C MET A 1 1.36 0.60 -16.40
N LEU A 2 1.17 -0.53 -15.72
CA LEU A 2 -0.12 -0.89 -15.09
C LEU A 2 -0.27 -0.36 -13.64
N LEU A 3 0.86 -0.13 -12.95
CA LEU A 3 0.85 0.36 -11.56
C LEU A 3 0.39 1.82 -11.43
N VAL A 4 0.65 2.68 -12.43
CA VAL A 4 0.24 4.10 -12.37
C VAL A 4 -1.27 4.27 -12.62
N GLY A 5 -1.87 3.41 -13.45
CA GLY A 5 -3.32 3.45 -13.72
C GLY A 5 -4.17 3.00 -12.53
N GLY A 6 -3.71 1.99 -11.78
CA GLY A 6 -4.39 1.52 -10.57
C GLY A 6 -4.37 2.55 -9.44
N VAL A 7 -3.23 3.23 -9.25
CA VAL A 7 -3.11 4.28 -8.22
C VAL A 7 -3.96 5.51 -8.58
N ALA A 8 -4.03 5.91 -9.85
CA ALA A 8 -4.84 7.06 -10.26
C ALA A 8 -6.36 6.86 -10.11
N ALA A 9 -6.85 5.62 -10.26
CA ALA A 9 -8.27 5.29 -10.06
C ALA A 9 -8.73 5.44 -8.60
N ILE A 10 -7.82 5.29 -7.64
CA ILE A 10 -8.08 5.49 -6.20
C ILE A 10 -8.31 6.97 -5.90
N PHE A 11 -7.57 7.87 -6.55
CA PHE A 11 -7.65 9.32 -6.29
C PHE A 11 -8.66 10.06 -7.17
N ASN A 12 -8.94 9.57 -8.39
CA ASN A 12 -9.97 10.14 -9.26
C ASN A 12 -10.52 9.11 -10.28
N PRO A 13 -11.72 8.56 -10.05
CA PRO A 13 -12.34 7.54 -10.90
C PRO A 13 -12.49 7.94 -12.38
N LEU A 14 -12.74 9.24 -12.66
CA LEU A 14 -12.89 9.74 -14.03
C LEU A 14 -11.56 9.78 -14.79
N ILE A 15 -10.46 10.05 -14.09
CA ILE A 15 -9.11 10.04 -14.67
C ILE A 15 -8.66 8.59 -14.92
N GLY A 16 -8.94 7.67 -13.98
CA GLY A 16 -8.67 6.24 -14.14
C GLY A 16 -9.40 5.62 -15.34
N ALA A 17 -10.67 5.96 -15.54
CA ALA A 17 -11.46 5.51 -16.68
C ALA A 17 -10.88 5.99 -18.03
N GLY A 18 -10.42 7.25 -18.11
CA GLY A 18 -9.83 7.82 -19.33
C GLY A 18 -8.52 7.16 -19.77
N ILE A 19 -7.70 6.72 -18.81
CA ILE A 19 -6.42 6.03 -19.08
C ILE A 19 -6.68 4.58 -19.53
N ALA A 20 -7.62 3.88 -18.90
CA ALA A 20 -8.02 2.52 -19.31
C ALA A 20 -8.61 2.50 -20.74
N ALA A 21 -9.47 3.47 -21.07
CA ALA A 21 -10.04 3.61 -22.40
C ALA A 21 -8.97 3.84 -23.49
N LYS A 22 -7.95 4.67 -23.23
CA LYS A 22 -6.85 4.90 -24.18
C LYS A 22 -5.97 3.66 -24.39
N ALA A 23 -5.76 2.84 -23.36
CA ALA A 23 -4.96 1.62 -23.47
C ALA A 23 -5.67 0.50 -24.25
N LEU A 24 -7.01 0.50 -24.28
CA LEU A 24 -7.82 -0.45 -25.03
C LEU A 24 -8.04 -0.06 -26.51
N LEU A 25 -7.67 1.17 -26.90
CA LEU A 25 -7.88 1.70 -28.24
C LEU A 25 -6.62 1.71 -29.13
N PRO A 26 -5.91 0.58 -29.29
CA PRO A 26 -5.26 0.29 -30.56
C PRO A 26 -5.68 -1.09 -31.07
N GLY A 27 -6.74 -1.16 -31.88
CA GLY A 27 -7.13 -2.42 -32.53
C GLY A 27 -8.42 -2.39 -33.36
N VAL A 28 -9.37 -1.51 -33.05
CA VAL A 28 -10.68 -1.52 -33.72
C VAL A 28 -10.70 -0.89 -35.11
N ALA A 29 -9.69 -0.09 -35.47
CA ALA A 29 -9.60 0.54 -36.79
C ALA A 29 -9.17 -0.43 -37.92
N GLY A 30 -8.43 -1.51 -37.59
CA GLY A 30 -7.88 -2.44 -38.58
C GLY A 30 -8.86 -3.53 -39.06
N LEU A 31 -9.96 -3.74 -38.34
CA LEU A 31 -10.92 -4.82 -38.65
C LEU A 31 -12.06 -4.39 -39.58
N ALA A 32 -12.09 -3.14 -40.04
CA ALA A 32 -13.17 -2.62 -40.89
C ALA A 32 -13.05 -3.01 -42.39
N ASN A 33 -11.88 -3.44 -42.87
CA ASN A 33 -11.60 -3.41 -44.32
C ASN A 33 -11.71 -4.75 -45.08
N LYS A 34 -12.31 -5.82 -44.53
CA LYS A 34 -12.25 -7.13 -45.22
C LYS A 34 -13.52 -7.78 -45.75
N TYR A 35 -14.70 -7.70 -45.15
CA TYR A 35 -15.87 -8.41 -45.74
C TYR A 35 -17.20 -7.75 -45.40
N GLY A 36 -17.86 -7.20 -46.42
CA GLY A 36 -19.14 -6.48 -46.38
C GLY A 36 -20.38 -7.37 -46.20
N LEU A 37 -20.47 -8.10 -45.09
CA LEU A 37 -21.65 -8.93 -44.73
C LEU A 37 -22.23 -8.61 -43.35
N ARG A 38 -21.98 -7.41 -42.80
CA ARG A 38 -21.90 -7.24 -41.35
C ARG A 38 -23.11 -6.75 -40.51
N PRO A 39 -24.25 -6.22 -41.00
CA PRO A 39 -25.18 -5.55 -40.09
C PRO A 39 -25.92 -6.48 -39.11
N VAL A 40 -25.95 -7.80 -39.35
CA VAL A 40 -26.67 -8.77 -38.49
C VAL A 40 -25.73 -9.46 -37.49
N GLY A 41 -24.52 -9.86 -37.92
CA GLY A 41 -23.50 -10.44 -37.03
C GLY A 41 -22.87 -9.43 -36.08
N GLU A 42 -22.69 -8.18 -36.51
CA GLU A 42 -22.17 -7.11 -35.66
C GLU A 42 -23.13 -6.73 -34.53
N LYS A 43 -24.46 -6.79 -34.72
CA LYS A 43 -25.42 -6.53 -33.64
C LYS A 43 -25.36 -7.60 -32.56
N MET A 44 -25.24 -8.87 -32.95
CA MET A 44 -25.09 -9.98 -31.99
C MET A 44 -23.74 -9.94 -31.27
N SER A 45 -22.67 -9.58 -31.98
CA SER A 45 -21.34 -9.38 -31.42
C SER A 45 -21.29 -8.17 -30.48
N LYS A 46 -21.95 -7.06 -30.83
CA LYS A 46 -22.07 -5.87 -29.97
C LYS A 46 -22.87 -6.15 -28.71
N LEU A 47 -23.99 -6.87 -28.82
CA LEU A 47 -24.78 -7.25 -27.65
C LEU A 47 -24.01 -8.18 -26.70
N LYS A 48 -23.24 -9.13 -27.24
CA LYS A 48 -22.35 -9.97 -26.42
C LYS A 48 -21.25 -9.14 -25.76
N LEU A 49 -20.63 -8.23 -26.51
CA LEU A 49 -19.60 -7.34 -25.99
C LEU A 49 -20.15 -6.40 -24.90
N GLU A 50 -21.32 -5.81 -25.10
CA GLU A 50 -21.99 -4.96 -24.11
C GLU A 50 -22.35 -5.76 -22.85
N LYS A 51 -22.79 -7.02 -23.01
CA LYS A 51 -23.06 -7.92 -21.88
C LYS A 51 -21.79 -8.25 -21.11
N GLU A 52 -20.69 -8.59 -21.79
CA GLU A 52 -19.40 -8.88 -21.17
C GLU A 52 -18.82 -7.66 -20.46
N ILE A 53 -18.95 -6.46 -21.04
CA ILE A 53 -18.55 -5.20 -20.40
C ILE A 53 -19.39 -4.96 -19.13
N LYS A 54 -20.70 -5.16 -19.22
CA LYS A 54 -21.60 -4.98 -18.08
C LYS A 54 -21.32 -5.98 -16.96
N GLU A 55 -21.13 -7.26 -17.29
CA GLU A 55 -20.76 -8.29 -16.32
C GLU A 55 -19.41 -8.02 -15.66
N ALA A 56 -18.43 -7.51 -16.41
CA ALA A 56 -17.14 -7.09 -15.86
C ALA A 56 -17.28 -5.89 -14.92
N GLN A 57 -18.11 -4.91 -15.28
CA GLN A 57 -18.41 -3.74 -14.44
C GLN A 57 -19.13 -4.13 -13.15
N ASP A 58 -20.16 -4.97 -13.25
CA ASP A 58 -20.92 -5.48 -12.11
C ASP A 58 -20.02 -6.30 -11.17
N ARG A 59 -19.10 -7.11 -11.71
CA ARG A 59 -18.08 -7.81 -10.93
C ARG A 59 -17.14 -6.88 -10.20
N VAL A 60 -16.54 -5.91 -10.88
CA VAL A 60 -15.63 -4.94 -10.24
C VAL A 60 -16.36 -4.15 -9.16
N THR A 61 -17.63 -3.80 -9.39
CA THR A 61 -18.46 -3.08 -8.42
C THR A 61 -18.76 -3.96 -7.21
N SER A 62 -19.16 -5.22 -7.42
CA SER A 62 -19.40 -6.20 -6.36
C SER A 62 -18.12 -6.50 -5.56
N ASP A 63 -16.98 -6.70 -6.23
CA ASP A 63 -15.68 -6.92 -5.58
C ASP A 63 -15.29 -5.70 -4.73
N PHE A 64 -15.59 -4.48 -5.18
CA PHE A 64 -15.30 -3.26 -4.44
C PHE A 64 -16.28 -3.02 -3.27
N GLU A 65 -17.59 -3.26 -3.47
CA GLU A 65 -18.64 -3.22 -2.44
C GLU A 65 -18.41 -4.26 -1.35
N HIS A 66 -17.88 -5.43 -1.72
CA HIS A 66 -17.48 -6.49 -0.80
C HIS A 66 -16.05 -6.32 -0.26
N SER A 67 -15.22 -5.45 -0.85
CA SER A 67 -13.92 -5.10 -0.29
C SER A 67 -14.10 -4.12 0.86
N SER A 68 -13.91 -4.59 2.08
CA SER A 68 -13.75 -3.69 3.22
C SER A 68 -12.36 -3.06 3.16
N THR A 69 -12.29 -1.72 3.08
CA THR A 69 -11.01 -1.04 3.29
C THR A 69 -10.68 -1.13 4.78
N LEU A 70 -9.78 -2.05 5.11
CA LEU A 70 -9.29 -2.20 6.47
C LEU A 70 -8.27 -1.10 6.79
N ARG A 71 -8.55 -0.28 7.80
CA ARG A 71 -7.60 0.69 8.37
C ARG A 71 -7.07 0.15 9.69
N VAL A 72 -5.78 -0.10 9.75
CA VAL A 72 -5.08 -0.51 10.98
C VAL A 72 -4.03 0.52 11.39
N ILE A 73 -3.69 0.54 12.67
CA ILE A 73 -2.58 1.32 13.21
C ILE A 73 -1.47 0.33 13.54
N ASN A 74 -0.26 0.60 13.05
CA ASN A 74 0.89 -0.25 13.38
C ASN A 74 1.47 0.21 14.72
N PRO A 75 1.43 -0.64 15.76
CA PRO A 75 1.86 -0.25 17.11
C PRO A 75 3.36 0.09 17.19
N VAL A 76 4.21 -0.58 16.39
CA VAL A 76 5.66 -0.29 16.35
C VAL A 76 5.92 1.09 15.75
N LEU A 77 5.18 1.46 14.69
CA LEU A 77 5.29 2.80 14.10
C LEU A 77 4.70 3.88 15.00
N GLN A 78 3.65 3.56 15.75
CA GLN A 78 3.07 4.46 16.73
C GLN A 78 4.04 4.73 17.88
N GLU A 79 4.73 3.70 18.37
CA GLU A 79 5.79 3.84 19.37
C GLU A 79 6.93 4.71 18.84
N LEU A 80 7.39 4.43 17.60
CA LEU A 80 8.45 5.23 16.97
C LEU A 80 8.04 6.71 16.82
N GLU A 81 6.80 6.98 16.40
CA GLU A 81 6.31 8.36 16.33
C GLU A 81 6.31 9.02 17.71
N PHE A 82 5.89 8.30 18.75
CA PHE A 82 5.83 8.82 20.10
C PHE A 82 7.24 9.16 20.60
N ALA A 83 8.16 8.20 20.49
CA ALA A 83 9.55 8.34 20.94
C ALA A 83 10.26 9.54 20.26
N LEU A 84 10.12 9.70 18.93
CA LEU A 84 10.70 10.82 18.17
C LEU A 84 10.15 12.21 18.55
N ARG A 85 9.04 12.27 19.29
CA ARG A 85 8.37 13.53 19.70
C ARG A 85 8.55 13.83 21.18
N THR A 86 9.17 12.92 21.92
CA THR A 86 9.42 13.00 23.35
C THR A 86 10.93 13.03 23.62
N THR A 87 11.27 13.15 24.89
CA THR A 87 12.62 13.00 25.42
C THR A 87 12.67 11.82 26.38
N GLU A 88 13.87 11.35 26.73
CA GLU A 88 14.11 10.32 27.74
C GLU A 88 13.39 10.56 29.07
N SER A 89 13.18 11.83 29.46
CA SER A 89 12.46 12.17 30.70
C SER A 89 10.94 12.10 30.60
N GLU A 90 10.40 12.11 29.38
CA GLU A 90 8.97 12.06 29.09
C GLU A 90 8.51 10.65 28.73
N HIS A 91 9.33 9.90 27.99
CA HIS A 91 9.07 8.53 27.58
C HIS A 91 10.37 7.80 27.21
N ASP A 92 10.64 6.66 27.84
CA ASP A 92 11.67 5.71 27.43
C ASP A 92 11.01 4.37 27.03
N PRO A 93 11.02 4.00 25.73
CA PRO A 93 10.43 2.77 25.22
C PRO A 93 10.91 1.47 25.89
N LEU A 94 12.04 1.50 26.61
CA LEU A 94 12.60 0.34 27.31
C LEU A 94 12.20 0.26 28.79
N LEU A 95 11.75 1.37 29.38
CA LEU A 95 11.43 1.46 30.80
C LEU A 95 9.93 1.70 31.04
N ASP A 96 9.30 2.45 30.15
CA ASP A 96 7.88 2.80 30.20
C ASP A 96 7.03 1.78 29.44
N PRO A 97 5.69 1.83 29.59
CA PRO A 97 4.79 1.02 28.77
C PRO A 97 5.04 1.25 27.28
N ASN A 98 5.52 0.22 26.59
CA ASN A 98 5.86 0.28 25.18
C ASN A 98 4.64 -0.01 24.31
N LEU A 99 4.22 0.95 23.48
CA LEU A 99 3.08 0.79 22.58
C LEU A 99 3.34 -0.27 21.51
N ALA A 100 4.61 -0.53 21.17
CA ALA A 100 5.01 -1.52 20.18
C ALA A 100 4.58 -2.94 20.56
N ASP A 101 4.33 -3.24 21.83
CA ASP A 101 3.84 -4.56 22.28
C ASP A 101 2.39 -4.85 21.84
N GLY A 102 1.70 -3.86 21.26
CA GLY A 102 0.35 -4.03 20.73
C GLY A 102 0.22 -5.08 19.62
N SER A 103 -0.97 -5.64 19.46
CA SER A 103 -1.33 -6.53 18.37
C SER A 103 -2.24 -5.83 17.35
N ILE A 104 -2.31 -6.36 16.13
CA ILE A 104 -3.27 -5.93 15.10
C ILE A 104 -4.23 -7.11 14.87
N PRO A 105 -5.39 -7.15 15.54
CA PRO A 105 -6.30 -8.30 15.49
C PRO A 105 -6.78 -8.67 14.08
N GLU A 106 -6.84 -7.69 13.18
CA GLU A 106 -7.35 -7.85 11.83
C GLU A 106 -6.31 -8.44 10.85
N ILE A 107 -5.05 -8.60 11.27
CA ILE A 107 -4.00 -9.25 10.47
C ILE A 107 -3.65 -10.58 11.13
N GLU A 108 -4.13 -11.67 10.54
CA GLU A 108 -3.73 -13.01 10.91
C GLU A 108 -2.22 -13.15 10.62
N HIS A 109 -1.45 -13.48 11.66
CA HIS A 109 0.02 -13.58 11.70
C HIS A 109 0.78 -12.29 12.04
N GLU A 110 1.71 -12.39 13.00
CA GLU A 110 2.57 -11.28 13.46
C GLU A 110 3.70 -10.92 12.49
N ARG A 111 3.68 -11.42 11.25
CA ARG A 111 4.73 -11.12 10.25
C ARG A 111 4.83 -9.62 9.95
N TRP A 112 3.74 -8.88 10.11
CA TRP A 112 3.75 -7.41 9.98
C TRP A 112 4.75 -6.77 10.95
N ARG A 113 4.96 -7.32 12.14
CA ARG A 113 5.89 -6.79 13.15
C ARG A 113 7.32 -6.89 12.66
N GLU A 114 7.74 -8.10 12.31
CA GLU A 114 9.08 -8.40 11.79
C GLU A 114 9.40 -7.53 10.55
N LEU A 115 8.44 -7.40 9.63
CA LEU A 115 8.62 -6.55 8.45
C LEU A 115 8.75 -5.07 8.81
N THR A 116 8.01 -4.60 9.81
CA THR A 116 8.05 -3.20 10.26
C THR A 116 9.39 -2.89 10.91
N GLU A 117 9.82 -3.73 11.86
CA GLU A 117 11.12 -3.60 12.52
C GLU A 117 12.27 -3.63 11.51
N LYS A 118 12.23 -4.56 10.54
CA LYS A 118 13.21 -4.59 9.44
C LYS A 118 13.23 -3.30 8.61
N VAL A 119 12.07 -2.72 8.31
CA VAL A 119 12.00 -1.46 7.56
C VAL A 119 12.57 -0.31 8.40
N ILE A 120 12.25 -0.23 9.68
CA ILE A 120 12.83 0.77 10.60
C ILE A 120 14.35 0.65 10.62
N CYS A 121 14.89 -0.55 10.81
CA CYS A 121 16.33 -0.80 10.79
C CYS A 121 16.97 -0.36 9.46
N HIS A 122 16.33 -0.62 8.31
CA HIS A 122 16.86 -0.16 7.02
C HIS A 122 16.83 1.36 6.88
N VAL A 123 15.75 2.03 7.32
CA VAL A 123 15.59 3.49 7.22
C VAL A 123 16.57 4.21 8.13
N TYR A 124 16.75 3.73 9.36
CA TYR A 124 17.58 4.38 10.37
C TYR A 124 19.03 3.90 10.40
N LYS A 125 19.43 2.94 9.56
CA LYS A 125 20.78 2.36 9.56
C LYS A 125 21.89 3.42 9.54
N GLU A 126 21.81 4.38 8.63
CA GLU A 126 22.84 5.41 8.50
C GLU A 126 22.90 6.31 9.74
N ALA A 127 21.73 6.70 10.26
CA ALA A 127 21.66 7.52 11.46
C ALA A 127 22.20 6.75 12.67
N TYR A 128 21.81 5.48 12.83
CA TYR A 128 22.26 4.60 13.91
C TYR A 128 23.78 4.38 13.92
N ASP A 129 24.40 4.19 12.75
CA ASP A 129 25.84 3.96 12.63
C ASP A 129 26.68 5.25 12.82
N ASN A 130 26.06 6.43 12.69
CA ASN A 130 26.75 7.71 12.71
C ASN A 130 26.19 8.67 13.79
N PRO A 131 26.86 8.77 14.96
CA PRO A 131 26.44 9.65 16.05
C PRO A 131 26.22 11.11 15.67
N ASN A 132 26.90 11.61 14.63
CA ASN A 132 26.73 12.99 14.17
C ASN A 132 25.37 13.25 13.49
N LEU A 133 24.65 12.18 13.11
CA LEU A 133 23.34 12.26 12.48
C LEU A 133 22.19 12.11 13.48
N HIS A 134 22.43 11.64 14.72
CA HIS A 134 21.38 11.40 15.71
C HIS A 134 20.51 12.64 15.94
N GLN A 135 21.13 13.79 16.19
CA GLN A 135 20.41 15.04 16.41
C GLN A 135 19.60 15.48 15.18
N LYS A 136 20.12 15.23 13.97
CA LYS A 136 19.42 15.57 12.70
C LYS A 136 18.25 14.63 12.44
N ALA A 137 18.33 13.40 12.92
CA ALA A 137 17.28 12.39 12.86
C ALA A 137 16.30 12.48 14.04
N CYS A 138 16.46 13.46 14.92
CA CYS A 138 15.68 13.60 16.16
C CYS A 138 15.73 12.36 17.06
N LEU A 139 16.87 11.67 17.09
CA LEU A 139 17.08 10.47 17.92
C LEU A 139 17.75 10.87 19.25
N GLY A 140 17.03 10.66 20.34
CA GLY A 140 17.54 10.71 21.70
C GLY A 140 18.36 9.46 22.08
N PRO A 141 19.11 9.49 23.20
CA PRO A 141 19.83 8.32 23.70
C PRO A 141 18.91 7.11 23.95
N GLU A 142 17.68 7.33 24.43
CA GLU A 142 16.60 6.36 24.59
C GLU A 142 16.21 5.70 23.26
N ASP A 143 16.04 6.50 22.20
CA ASP A 143 15.69 5.99 20.87
C ASP A 143 16.79 5.09 20.31
N ILE A 144 18.05 5.49 20.50
CA ILE A 144 19.20 4.69 20.05
C ILE A 144 19.26 3.36 20.80
N ARG A 145 19.00 3.35 22.11
CA ARG A 145 18.94 2.11 22.90
C ARG A 145 17.78 1.22 22.43
N TRP A 146 16.62 1.80 22.14
CA TRP A 146 15.48 1.06 21.65
C TRP A 146 15.73 0.49 20.25
N LEU A 147 16.24 1.28 19.30
CA LEU A 147 16.64 0.83 17.97
C LEU A 147 17.65 -0.31 18.04
N LYS A 148 18.63 -0.22 18.96
CA LYS A 148 19.61 -1.29 19.17
C LYS A 148 18.94 -2.64 19.45
N THR A 149 17.85 -2.67 20.22
CA THR A 149 17.11 -3.92 20.47
C THR A 149 16.53 -4.54 19.19
N MET A 150 16.17 -3.72 18.19
CA MET A 150 15.68 -4.20 16.89
C MET A 150 16.83 -4.66 15.99
N PHE A 151 17.97 -3.95 15.99
CA PHE A 151 19.16 -4.33 15.22
C PHE A 151 19.82 -5.62 15.74
N GLU A 152 19.76 -5.84 17.05
CA GLU A 152 20.35 -7.01 17.72
C GLU A 152 19.36 -8.16 17.91
N ALA A 153 18.09 -7.96 17.54
CA ALA A 153 17.10 -9.03 17.58
C ALA A 153 17.56 -10.17 16.65
N PRO A 154 17.75 -11.41 17.17
CA PRO A 154 18.01 -12.54 16.30
C PRO A 154 16.81 -12.69 15.36
N ASN A 155 17.06 -12.91 14.06
CA ASN A 155 16.03 -13.13 13.03
C ASN A 155 14.89 -14.00 13.60
N ARG A 156 13.79 -13.37 14.02
CA ARG A 156 12.59 -14.06 14.52
C ARG A 156 11.80 -14.62 13.36
#